data_AF-A0AAJ2LPR1-F1
#
_entry.id   AF-A0AAJ2LPR1-F1
#
_cell.length_a   1.000
_cell.length_b   1.000
_cell.length_c   1.000
_cell.angle_alpha   90.00
_cell.angle_beta   90.00
_cell.angle_gamma   90.00
#
_symmetry.space_group_name_H-M   'P 1'
#
loop_
_entity.id
_entity.type
_entity.pdbx_description
1 polymer ?
#
loop_
_entity_poly.entity_id
_entity_poly.type
_entity_poly.pdbx_seq_one_letter_code
_entity_poly.pdbx_strand_id
1 'polypeptide(L)'
;MTVTIGRSRSLPSIAADLRDLSFADRQTVLLQIVDELQEICEGARSGVLLHPALEFLLRTVGSSIGSIAGADDECWEGIIRELLRLRATMLGLKTGTARALH
;
A
#
# COMPACT_ATOMS: atom_id res chain seq x y z
N MET A 1 -31.11 -5.62 4.88
CA MET A 1 -30.51 -4.29 4.63
C MET A 1 -29.03 -4.50 4.39
N THR A 2 -28.63 -4.55 3.12
CA THR A 2 -27.25 -4.72 2.67
C THR A 2 -26.58 -3.36 2.65
N VAL A 3 -25.61 -3.15 3.56
CA VAL A 3 -24.81 -1.93 3.60
C VAL A 3 -23.48 -2.25 2.91
N THR A 4 -23.41 -1.95 1.62
CA THR A 4 -22.18 -1.90 0.84
C THR A 4 -21.38 -0.67 1.27
N ILE A 5 -20.43 -0.86 2.19
CA ILE A 5 -19.41 0.16 2.49
C ILE A 5 -18.29 -0.03 1.48
N GLY A 6 -18.48 0.54 0.30
CA GLY A 6 -17.37 0.94 -0.56
C GLY A 6 -16.68 2.14 0.08
N ARG A 7 -15.82 1.91 1.06
CA ARG A 7 -15.01 2.97 1.64
C ARG A 7 -13.75 3.06 0.80
N SER A 8 -13.79 3.89 -0.23
CA SER A 8 -12.57 4.49 -0.78
C SER A 8 -11.91 5.30 0.34
N ARG A 9 -11.15 4.63 1.22
CA ARG A 9 -10.23 5.31 2.14
C ARG A 9 -9.10 5.81 1.27
N SER A 10 -9.29 6.96 0.65
CA SER A 10 -8.14 7.73 0.22
C SER A 10 -7.29 7.93 1.47
N LEU A 11 -6.03 7.47 1.44
CA LEU A 11 -5.01 7.87 2.42
C LEU A 11 -5.23 9.36 2.73
N PRO A 12 -5.43 9.75 4.00
CA PRO A 12 -5.36 11.15 4.37
C PRO A 12 -4.08 11.69 3.76
N SER A 13 -4.13 12.91 3.21
CA SER A 13 -2.92 13.60 2.73
C SER A 13 -1.83 13.38 3.78
N ILE A 14 -0.83 12.58 3.45
CA ILE A 14 0.33 12.29 4.30
C ILE A 14 1.15 13.58 4.27
N ALA A 15 0.61 14.60 4.92
CA ALA A 15 1.16 15.94 5.09
C ALA A 15 1.54 16.17 6.56
N ALA A 16 1.21 15.24 7.45
CA ALA A 16 1.89 15.10 8.72
C ALA A 16 3.33 14.65 8.45
N ASP A 17 4.29 15.25 9.14
CA ASP A 17 5.68 14.83 9.06
C ASP A 17 5.75 13.36 9.47
N LEU A 18 6.19 12.48 8.56
CA LEU A 18 6.19 11.03 8.77
C LEU A 18 6.95 10.64 10.04
N ARG A 19 7.86 11.50 10.49
CA ARG A 19 8.69 11.34 11.68
C ARG A 19 7.89 11.49 12.98
N ASP A 20 6.92 12.39 13.02
CA ASP A 20 6.17 12.73 14.24
C ASP A 20 5.00 11.78 14.54
N LEU A 21 4.84 10.73 13.73
CA LEU A 21 3.79 9.73 13.92
C LEU A 21 4.07 8.85 15.14
N SER A 22 3.07 8.69 16.01
CA SER A 22 3.12 7.70 17.08
C SER A 22 3.22 6.28 16.52
N PHE A 23 3.70 5.32 17.31
CA PHE A 23 3.74 3.91 16.89
C PHE A 23 2.38 3.40 16.36
N ALA A 24 1.27 3.76 17.00
CA ALA A 24 -0.06 3.36 16.57
C ALA A 24 -0.46 4.01 15.23
N ASP A 25 -0.08 5.26 15.01
CA ASP A 25 -0.31 5.95 13.74
C ASP A 25 0.54 5.33 12.63
N ARG A 26 1.81 4.99 12.92
CA ARG A 26 2.70 4.28 12.01
C ARG A 26 2.11 2.92 11.59
N GLN A 27 1.60 2.13 12.53
CA GLN A 27 0.91 0.87 12.23
C GLN A 27 -0.30 1.10 11.33
N THR A 28 -1.09 2.13 11.62
CA THR A 28 -2.31 2.46 10.85
C THR A 28 -1.97 2.85 9.42
N VAL A 29 -0.97 3.72 9.22
CA VAL A 29 -0.50 4.13 7.89
C VAL A 29 0.01 2.93 7.11
N LEU A 30 0.81 2.07 7.74
CA LEU A 30 1.38 0.90 7.08
C LEU A 30 0.30 -0.11 6.66
N LEU A 31 -0.69 -0.37 7.53
CA LEU A 31 -1.86 -1.20 7.20
C LEU A 31 -2.59 -0.64 5.98
N GLN A 32 -2.88 0.66 5.97
CA GLN A 32 -3.57 1.29 4.84
C GLN A 32 -2.79 1.13 3.53
N ILE A 33 -1.47 1.32 3.54
CA ILE A 33 -0.64 1.16 2.34
C ILE A 33 -0.64 -0.30 1.86
N VAL A 34 -0.50 -1.27 2.78
CA VAL A 34 -0.50 -2.69 2.43
C VAL A 34 -1.86 -3.11 1.87
N ASP A 35 -2.96 -2.69 2.49
CA ASP A 35 -4.33 -2.96 2.02
C ASP A 35 -4.53 -2.39 0.60
N GLU A 36 -4.14 -1.14 0.36
CA GLU A 36 -4.27 -0.54 -0.98
C GLU A 36 -3.40 -1.24 -2.04
N LEU A 37 -2.19 -1.69 -1.68
CA LEU A 37 -1.34 -2.48 -2.58
C LEU A 37 -1.99 -3.83 -2.91
N GLN A 38 -2.63 -4.47 -1.94
CA GLN A 38 -3.39 -5.71 -2.15
C GLN A 38 -4.62 -5.47 -3.03
N GLU A 39 -5.37 -4.38 -2.83
CA GLU A 39 -6.51 -4.04 -3.68
C GLU A 39 -6.11 -3.77 -5.14
N ILE A 40 -4.99 -3.08 -5.36
CA ILE A 40 -4.45 -2.87 -6.72
C ILE A 40 -4.13 -4.21 -7.37
N CYS A 41 -3.54 -5.13 -6.59
CA CYS A 41 -3.24 -6.48 -7.03
C CYS A 41 -4.52 -7.25 -7.40
N GLU A 42 -5.47 -7.34 -6.48
CA GLU A 42 -6.72 -8.08 -6.69
C GLU A 42 -7.52 -7.54 -7.88
N GLY A 43 -7.56 -6.21 -8.05
CA GLY A 43 -8.18 -5.59 -9.23
C GLY A 43 -7.47 -5.92 -10.55
N ALA A 44 -6.18 -6.26 -10.54
CA ALA A 44 -5.43 -6.70 -11.71
C ALA A 44 -5.63 -8.20 -12.05
N ARG A 45 -6.11 -9.02 -11.09
CA ARG A 45 -6.40 -10.45 -11.29
C ARG A 45 -7.43 -10.74 -12.38
N SER A 46 -8.18 -9.72 -12.83
CA SER A 46 -9.15 -9.87 -13.92
C SER A 46 -8.51 -10.02 -15.32
N GLY A 47 -7.17 -10.05 -15.45
CA GLY A 47 -6.54 -10.28 -16.77
C GLY A 47 -5.02 -10.50 -16.79
N VAL A 48 -4.30 -10.27 -15.68
CA VAL A 48 -2.84 -10.50 -15.62
C VAL A 48 -2.53 -11.36 -14.39
N LEU A 49 -1.78 -12.45 -14.59
CA LEU A 49 -1.25 -13.26 -13.50
C LEU A 49 -0.51 -12.35 -12.52
N LEU A 50 -1.02 -12.26 -11.30
CA LEU A 50 -0.31 -11.57 -10.25
C LEU A 50 1.02 -12.27 -10.01
N HIS A 51 2.12 -11.51 -10.01
CA HIS A 51 3.43 -12.12 -9.85
C HIS A 51 3.56 -12.65 -8.41
N PRO A 52 3.78 -13.97 -8.19
CA PRO A 52 3.81 -14.57 -6.84
C PRO A 52 4.82 -13.92 -5.89
N ALA A 53 5.91 -13.37 -6.44
CA ALA A 53 6.90 -12.61 -5.67
C ALA A 53 6.32 -11.34 -5.03
N LEU A 54 5.36 -10.67 -5.68
CA LEU A 54 4.72 -9.47 -5.14
C LEU A 54 3.73 -9.84 -4.02
N GLU A 55 2.96 -10.92 -4.18
CA GLU A 55 2.10 -11.43 -3.09
C GLU A 55 2.92 -11.80 -1.85
N PHE A 56 4.06 -12.48 -2.07
CA PHE A 56 4.98 -12.82 -0.99
C PHE A 56 5.58 -11.59 -0.31
N LEU A 57 5.95 -10.56 -1.08
CA LEU A 57 6.46 -9.31 -0.55
C LEU A 57 5.41 -8.62 0.34
N LEU A 58 4.18 -8.44 -0.15
CA LEU A 58 3.11 -7.79 0.61
C LEU A 58 2.77 -8.56 1.89
N ARG A 59 2.76 -9.90 1.82
CA ARG A 59 2.58 -10.74 3.02
C ARG A 59 3.70 -10.55 4.02
N THR A 60 4.95 -10.48 3.55
CA THR A 60 6.12 -10.27 4.41
C THR A 60 6.07 -8.91 5.09
N VAL A 61 5.73 -7.85 4.36
CA VAL A 61 5.54 -6.51 4.93
C VAL A 61 4.41 -6.53 5.95
N GLY A 62 3.27 -7.17 5.63
CA GLY A 62 2.14 -7.33 6.53
C GLY A 62 2.48 -8.06 7.83
N SER A 63 3.30 -9.12 7.78
CA SER A 63 3.77 -9.81 8.99
C SER A 63 4.75 -8.97 9.83
N SER A 64 5.40 -7.99 9.21
CA SER A 64 6.42 -7.15 9.84
C SER A 64 5.89 -5.81 10.33
N ILE A 65 4.58 -5.56 10.30
CA ILE A 65 3.98 -4.25 10.63
C ILE A 65 4.45 -3.70 11.97
N GLY A 66 4.42 -4.52 13.03
CA GLY A 66 4.87 -4.10 14.36
C GLY A 66 6.37 -3.74 14.38
N SER A 67 7.20 -4.51 13.68
CA SER A 67 8.64 -4.24 13.61
C SER A 67 8.95 -2.98 12.81
N ILE A 68 8.22 -2.74 11.71
CA ILE A 68 8.42 -1.57 10.85
C ILE A 68 7.93 -0.30 11.57
N ALA A 69 6.77 -0.35 12.22
CA ALA A 69 6.25 0.79 12.98
C ALA A 69 7.14 1.17 14.18
N GLY A 70 7.88 0.20 14.72
CA GLY A 70 8.83 0.42 15.82
C GLY A 70 10.26 0.75 15.37
N ALA A 71 10.51 0.87 14.07
CA ALA A 71 11.81 1.29 13.57
C ALA A 71 12.11 2.75 13.94
N ASP A 72 13.39 3.11 13.96
CA ASP A 72 13.80 4.51 14.06
C ASP A 72 13.24 5.34 12.89
N ASP A 73 13.26 6.66 13.06
CA ASP A 73 12.59 7.58 12.13
C ASP A 73 13.16 7.53 10.71
N GLU A 74 14.47 7.33 10.56
CA GLU A 74 15.13 7.23 9.26
C GLU A 74 14.72 5.96 8.52
N CYS A 75 14.74 4.82 9.22
CA CYS A 75 14.33 3.54 8.68
C CYS A 75 12.83 3.52 8.35
N TRP A 76 11.99 4.05 9.26
CA TRP A 76 10.56 4.23 9.04
C TRP A 76 10.27 5.06 7.78
N GLU A 77 10.90 6.24 7.67
CA GLU A 77 10.71 7.13 6.53
C GLU A 77 11.17 6.49 5.21
N GLY A 78 12.31 5.79 5.23
CA GLY A 78 12.83 5.05 4.08
C GLY A 78 11.86 3.98 3.59
N ILE A 79 11.34 3.15 4.51
CA ILE A 79 10.40 2.08 4.17
C ILE A 79 9.09 2.64 3.62
N ILE A 80 8.51 3.66 4.26
CA ILE A 80 7.24 4.25 3.81
C ILE A 80 7.39 4.90 2.44
N ARG A 81 8.50 5.59 2.17
CA ARG A 81 8.76 6.18 0.86
C ARG A 81 8.78 5.14 -0.25
N GLU A 82 9.46 4.02 -0.02
CA GLU A 82 9.54 2.94 -1.03
C GLU A 82 8.21 2.22 -1.23
N LEU A 83 7.42 2.02 -0.17
CA LEU A 83 6.07 1.45 -0.31
C LEU A 83 5.12 2.38 -1.07
N LEU A 84 5.17 3.68 -0.81
CA LEU A 84 4.40 4.68 -1.57
C LEU A 84 4.85 4.74 -3.04
N ARG A 85 6.15 4.61 -3.32
CA ARG A 85 6.69 4.52 -4.68
C ARG A 85 6.19 3.27 -5.39
N LEU A 86 6.23 2.11 -4.74
CA LEU A 86 5.70 0.85 -5.27
C LEU A 86 4.22 0.99 -5.64
N ARG A 87 3.42 1.59 -4.76
CA ARG A 87 2.00 1.88 -5.00
C ARG A 87 1.81 2.75 -6.24
N ALA A 88 2.56 3.85 -6.37
CA ALA A 88 2.49 4.73 -7.53
C ALA A 88 2.86 4.00 -8.83
N THR A 89 3.90 3.16 -8.80
CA THR A 89 4.29 2.31 -9.94
C THR A 89 3.17 1.35 -10.32
N MET A 90 2.57 0.64 -9.37
CA MET A 90 1.49 -0.32 -9.63
C MET A 90 0.22 0.34 -10.16
N LEU A 91 -0.15 1.51 -9.64
CA LEU A 91 -1.24 2.33 -10.20
C LEU A 91 -0.93 2.78 -11.63
N GLY A 92 0.30 3.23 -11.87
CA GLY A 92 0.77 3.60 -13.21
C GLY A 92 0.62 2.45 -14.21
N LEU A 93 1.06 1.24 -13.84
CA LEU A 93 0.92 0.04 -14.66
C LEU A 93 -0.54 -0.30 -14.95
N LYS A 94 -1.44 -0.19 -13.96
CA LYS A 94 -2.90 -0.40 -14.13
C LYS A 94 -3.52 0.58 -15.12
N THR A 95 -3.06 1.84 -15.14
CA THR A 95 -3.55 2.87 -16.08
C THR A 95 -2.90 2.78 -17.46
N GLY A 96 -1.63 2.35 -17.54
CA GLY A 96 -0.87 2.20 -18.78
C GLY A 96 -1.37 1.06 -19.66
N THR A 97 -1.79 -0.06 -19.06
CA THR A 97 -2.42 -1.17 -19.79
C THR A 97 -3.78 -0.79 -20.38
N ALA A 98 -4.54 0.09 -19.72
CA ALA A 98 -5.82 0.59 -20.24
C ALA A 98 -5.65 1.50 -21.49
N ARG A 99 -4.49 2.17 -21.65
CA ARG A 99 -4.23 3.05 -22.80
C ARG A 99 -3.62 2.32 -24.01
N ALA A 100 -3.06 1.12 -23.82
CA ALA A 100 -2.48 0.31 -24.88
C ALA A 100 -3.51 -0.57 -25.64
N LEU A 101 -4.80 -0.47 -25.30
CA LEU A 101 -5.89 -1.27 -25.87
C LEU A 101 -6.81 -0.49 -26.83
N HIS A 102 -6.36 0.68 -27.32
CA HIS A 102 -7.09 1.50 -28.28
C HIS A 102 -6.39 1.58 -29.63
#